data_AF-A0A950WN89-F1
#
_entry.id   AF-A0A950WN89-F1
#
_cell.length_a   1.000
_cell.length_b   1.000
_cell.length_c   1.000
_cell.angle_alpha   90.00
_cell.angle_beta   90.00
_cell.angle_gamma   90.00
#
_symmetry.space_group_name_H-M   'P 1'
#
loop_
_entity.id
_entity.type
_entity.pdbx_description
1 polymer ?
#
loop_
_entity_poly.entity_id
_entity_poly.type
_entity_poly.pdbx_seq_one_letter_code
_entity_poly.pdbx_strand_id
1 'polypeptide(L)'
;TIDFGDGRKIERTITGNSIHYILSEDGDVIDAIPGLYSPAEFMAYLTGADMMNAQLRTMPALQRSLALMKFRKTNFDRIIAARDAAVAKAGVTLTEPKAGTIAILAAPMAMAKAVIVDEYSILRVYDDFAKFEPEIKFDDWVKLAKIYASDLKIDQSTVKFVRRQNAKTGLSEAEFATLFKKIDDFVALDTTRNDYLFHTKIYQWLNEGRGNKDLEELNAQVYDQIFKTPNYDKWLGLYSPDVYTALDGNGIIK
;
A
#
# COMPACT_ATOMS: atom_id res chain seq x y z
N THR A 1 9.11 -17.46 -0.32
CA THR A 1 8.35 -18.70 -0.03
C THR A 1 9.25 -19.70 0.67
N ILE A 2 8.78 -20.29 1.77
CA ILE A 2 9.41 -21.43 2.46
C ILE A 2 8.56 -22.67 2.13
N ASP A 3 9.18 -23.67 1.50
CA ASP A 3 8.55 -24.96 1.17
C ASP A 3 8.97 -26.01 2.21
N PHE A 4 8.00 -26.69 2.81
CA PHE A 4 8.24 -27.69 3.85
C PHE A 4 8.45 -29.11 3.30
N GLY A 5 8.37 -29.30 1.97
CA GLY A 5 8.59 -30.60 1.31
C GLY A 5 7.45 -31.61 1.50
N ASP A 6 6.39 -31.25 2.21
CA ASP A 6 5.19 -32.05 2.46
C ASP A 6 3.93 -31.47 1.79
N GLY A 7 4.13 -30.54 0.85
CA GLY A 7 3.07 -29.82 0.16
C GLY A 7 2.59 -28.56 0.89
N ARG A 8 3.04 -28.28 2.12
CA ARG A 8 2.80 -27.01 2.80
C ARG A 8 3.83 -25.97 2.36
N LYS A 9 3.34 -24.76 2.05
CA LYS A 9 4.16 -23.60 1.69
C LYS A 9 3.77 -22.43 2.58
N ILE A 10 4.77 -21.73 3.13
CA ILE A 10 4.58 -20.43 3.77
C ILE A 10 5.09 -19.36 2.82
N GLU A 11 4.18 -18.49 2.39
CA GLU A 11 4.50 -17.32 1.59
C GLU A 11 4.45 -16.09 2.51
N ARG A 12 5.59 -15.41 2.63
CA ARG A 12 5.77 -14.23 3.49
C ARG A 12 6.10 -13.03 2.62
N THR A 13 5.60 -11.87 3.01
CA THR A 13 6.07 -10.59 2.48
C THR A 13 7.55 -10.42 2.83
N ILE A 14 8.41 -10.25 1.81
CA ILE A 14 9.84 -9.98 2.01
C ILE A 14 10.04 -8.52 2.51
N THR A 15 9.10 -7.62 2.23
CA THR A 15 9.13 -6.23 2.70
C THR A 15 7.89 -5.89 3.54
N GLY A 16 8.11 -5.33 4.73
CA GLY A 16 7.05 -5.09 5.72
C GLY A 16 5.94 -4.17 5.20
N ASN A 17 4.70 -4.39 5.64
CA ASN A 17 3.59 -3.48 5.41
C ASN A 17 3.72 -2.27 6.36
N SER A 18 3.58 -1.07 5.81
CA SER A 18 3.70 0.19 6.55
C SER A 18 2.49 1.06 6.26
N ILE A 19 2.11 1.91 7.20
CA ILE A 19 1.12 2.96 6.99
C ILE A 19 1.64 4.24 7.66
N HIS A 20 1.42 5.38 7.00
CA HIS A 20 1.80 6.69 7.51
C HIS A 20 0.53 7.43 7.94
N TYR A 21 0.35 7.62 9.25
CA TYR A 21 -0.74 8.41 9.79
C TYR A 21 -0.37 9.88 9.85
N ILE A 22 -1.25 10.74 9.32
CA ILE A 22 -1.15 12.19 9.47
C ILE A 22 -2.23 12.62 10.45
N LEU A 23 -1.82 13.21 11.56
CA LEU A 23 -2.70 13.55 12.68
C LEU A 23 -2.82 15.07 12.84
N SER A 24 -3.95 15.53 13.35
CA SER A 24 -4.08 16.87 13.92
C SER A 24 -3.39 16.94 15.29
N GLU A 25 -3.26 18.15 15.85
CA GLU A 25 -2.74 18.35 17.21
C GLU A 25 -3.57 17.65 18.30
N ASP A 26 -4.85 17.42 18.04
CA ASP A 26 -5.78 16.75 18.96
C ASP A 26 -5.79 15.22 18.77
N GLY A 27 -4.97 14.68 17.86
CA GLY A 27 -4.88 13.25 17.56
C GLY A 27 -5.87 12.76 16.50
N ASP A 28 -6.63 13.66 15.86
CA ASP A 28 -7.57 13.27 14.80
C ASP A 28 -6.83 12.84 13.54
N VAL A 29 -7.16 11.68 12.98
CA VAL A 29 -6.52 11.17 11.76
C VAL A 29 -6.92 12.00 10.54
N ILE A 30 -6.11 12.95 10.10
CA ILE A 30 -6.39 13.75 8.89
C ILE A 30 -6.39 12.84 7.65
N ASP A 31 -5.35 12.02 7.53
CA ASP A 31 -5.17 11.05 6.45
C ASP A 31 -4.35 9.85 6.95
N ALA A 32 -4.41 8.72 6.25
CA ALA A 32 -3.59 7.55 6.51
C ALA A 32 -3.17 6.88 5.20
N ILE A 33 -1.87 6.96 4.88
CA ILE A 33 -1.31 6.61 3.58
C ILE A 33 -0.68 5.21 3.64
N PRO A 34 -1.28 4.19 2.99
CA PRO A 34 -0.85 2.79 3.12
C PRO A 34 0.27 2.42 2.16
N GLY A 35 1.34 1.81 2.65
CA GLY A 35 2.39 1.22 1.85
C GLY A 35 3.38 2.25 1.29
N LEU A 36 3.96 1.90 0.14
CA LEU A 36 4.97 2.70 -0.56
C LEU A 36 4.31 3.50 -1.68
N TYR A 37 4.72 4.76 -1.80
CA TYR A 37 4.21 5.69 -2.79
C TYR A 37 5.33 6.33 -3.59
N SER A 38 5.01 6.75 -4.82
CA SER A 38 5.85 7.66 -5.58
C SER A 38 6.09 8.95 -4.79
N PRO A 39 7.27 9.58 -4.89
CA PRO A 39 7.54 10.82 -4.18
C PRO A 39 6.52 11.92 -4.49
N ALA A 40 6.11 12.06 -5.76
CA ALA A 40 5.16 13.07 -6.18
C ALA A 40 3.78 12.87 -5.52
N GLU A 41 3.24 11.66 -5.54
CA GLU A 41 1.93 11.36 -4.98
C GLU A 41 1.95 11.44 -3.44
N PHE A 42 3.00 10.92 -2.80
CA PHE A 42 3.18 11.05 -1.36
C PHE A 42 3.22 12.51 -0.91
N MET A 43 3.95 13.36 -1.62
CA MET A 43 4.02 14.80 -1.34
C MET A 43 2.69 15.52 -1.59
N ALA A 44 1.90 15.08 -2.58
CA ALA A 44 0.57 15.63 -2.81
C ALA A 44 -0.36 15.38 -1.61
N TYR A 45 -0.34 14.16 -1.06
CA TYR A 45 -1.10 13.83 0.15
C TYR A 45 -0.64 14.63 1.37
N LEU A 46 0.68 14.69 1.61
CA LEU A 46 1.24 15.48 2.71
C LEU A 46 0.85 16.95 2.64
N THR A 47 0.95 17.55 1.45
CA THR A 47 0.60 18.96 1.24
C THR A 47 -0.88 19.20 1.48
N GLY A 48 -1.75 18.33 0.96
CA GLY A 48 -3.19 18.43 1.19
C GLY A 48 -3.55 18.31 2.68
N ALA A 49 -2.93 17.36 3.39
CA ALA A 49 -3.16 17.15 4.81
C ALA A 49 -2.62 18.31 5.67
N ASP A 50 -1.47 18.89 5.32
CA ASP A 50 -0.93 20.08 6.00
C ASP A 50 -1.86 21.29 5.86
N MET A 51 -2.37 21.53 4.64
CA MET A 51 -3.37 22.58 4.41
C MET A 51 -4.65 22.34 5.22
N MET A 52 -5.11 21.09 5.32
CA MET A 52 -6.26 20.73 6.14
C MET A 52 -5.97 20.96 7.63
N ASN A 53 -4.80 20.57 8.11
CA ASN A 53 -4.38 20.78 9.49
C ASN A 53 -4.39 22.28 9.86
N ALA A 54 -3.85 23.13 8.99
CA ALA A 54 -3.88 24.59 9.17
C ALA A 54 -5.32 25.14 9.28
N GLN A 55 -6.26 24.61 8.50
CA GLN A 55 -7.68 24.98 8.59
C GLN A 55 -8.29 24.54 9.92
N LEU A 56 -8.05 23.30 10.36
CA LEU A 56 -8.61 22.74 11.59
C LEU A 56 -8.25 23.55 12.84
N ARG A 57 -7.00 24.06 12.91
CA ARG A 57 -6.52 24.90 14.02
C ARG A 57 -7.43 26.11 14.28
N THR A 58 -8.03 26.67 13.24
CA THR A 58 -8.90 27.86 13.34
C THR A 58 -10.38 27.52 13.52
N MET A 59 -10.76 26.25 13.39
CA MET A 59 -12.16 25.82 13.43
C MET A 59 -12.59 25.41 14.85
N PRO A 60 -13.83 25.71 15.25
CA PRO A 60 -14.44 25.13 16.45
C PRO A 60 -14.51 23.61 16.36
N ALA A 61 -14.34 22.90 17.48
CA ALA A 61 -14.30 21.43 17.53
C ALA A 61 -15.47 20.74 16.79
N LEU A 62 -16.69 21.25 16.94
CA LEU A 62 -17.89 20.69 16.29
C LEU A 62 -17.84 20.75 14.74
N GLN A 63 -17.10 21.69 14.16
CA GLN A 63 -16.98 21.84 12.71
C GLN A 63 -15.84 21.01 12.12
N ARG A 64 -14.86 20.61 12.94
CA ARG A 64 -13.66 19.88 12.51
C ARG A 64 -14.00 18.52 11.90
N SER A 65 -14.88 17.75 12.53
CA SER A 65 -15.26 16.42 12.02
C SER A 65 -15.93 16.49 10.65
N LEU A 66 -16.79 17.49 10.41
CA LEU A 66 -17.42 17.70 9.11
C LEU A 66 -16.38 18.13 8.05
N ALA A 67 -15.44 19.00 8.42
CA ALA A 67 -14.37 19.44 7.53
C ALA A 67 -13.45 18.27 7.12
N LEU A 68 -13.06 17.42 8.08
CA LEU A 68 -12.30 16.19 7.83
C LEU A 68 -13.03 15.22 6.91
N MET A 69 -14.33 14.98 7.16
CA MET A 69 -15.14 14.12 6.30
C MET A 69 -15.16 14.63 4.85
N LYS A 70 -15.35 15.95 4.67
CA LYS A 70 -15.36 16.57 3.34
C LYS A 70 -13.99 16.46 2.67
N PHE A 71 -12.91 16.75 3.38
CA PHE A 71 -11.53 16.62 2.87
C PHE A 71 -11.25 15.21 2.36
N ARG A 72 -11.51 14.20 3.21
CA ARG A 72 -11.32 12.79 2.87
C ARG A 72 -12.20 12.35 1.69
N LYS A 73 -13.45 12.83 1.62
CA LYS A 73 -14.33 12.57 0.47
C LYS A 73 -13.80 13.19 -0.82
N THR A 74 -13.26 14.40 -0.76
CA THR A 74 -12.63 15.05 -1.93
C THR A 74 -11.41 14.26 -2.41
N ASN A 75 -10.56 13.77 -1.52
CA ASN A 75 -9.43 12.93 -1.91
C ASN A 75 -9.87 11.57 -2.47
N PHE A 76 -10.86 10.93 -1.85
CA PHE A 76 -11.47 9.72 -2.40
C PHE A 76 -11.94 9.95 -3.84
N ASP A 77 -12.70 11.01 -4.08
CA ASP A 77 -13.23 11.33 -5.42
C ASP A 77 -12.12 11.63 -6.42
N ARG A 78 -11.04 12.30 -5.99
CA ARG A 78 -9.85 12.54 -6.81
C ARG A 78 -9.22 11.22 -7.27
N ILE A 79 -9.05 10.27 -6.36
CA ILE A 79 -8.49 8.94 -6.69
C ILE A 79 -9.41 8.22 -7.69
N ILE A 80 -10.72 8.19 -7.44
CA ILE A 80 -11.68 7.53 -8.34
C ILE A 80 -11.67 8.18 -9.73
N ALA A 81 -11.68 9.50 -9.82
CA ALA A 81 -11.64 10.20 -11.11
C ALA A 81 -10.33 9.91 -11.88
N ALA A 82 -9.18 9.93 -11.19
CA ALA A 82 -7.90 9.62 -11.80
C ALA A 82 -7.79 8.14 -12.22
N ARG A 83 -8.36 7.24 -11.41
CA ARG A 83 -8.50 5.81 -11.74
C ARG A 83 -9.29 5.61 -13.01
N ASP A 84 -10.49 6.17 -13.07
CA ASP A 84 -11.40 5.97 -14.20
C ASP A 84 -10.79 6.54 -15.50
N ALA A 85 -10.09 7.67 -15.41
CA ALA A 85 -9.32 8.23 -16.52
C ALA A 85 -8.17 7.32 -16.97
N ALA A 86 -7.42 6.74 -16.03
CA ALA A 86 -6.33 5.82 -16.33
C ALA A 86 -6.82 4.52 -16.98
N VAL A 87 -7.93 3.97 -16.47
CA VAL A 87 -8.60 2.77 -17.02
C VAL A 87 -9.08 3.02 -18.44
N ALA A 88 -9.77 4.13 -18.68
CA ALA A 88 -10.24 4.51 -20.01
C ALA A 88 -9.07 4.66 -20.99
N LYS A 89 -7.97 5.29 -20.56
CA LYS A 89 -6.76 5.46 -21.37
C LYS A 89 -6.01 4.16 -21.62
N ALA A 90 -5.98 3.26 -20.64
CA ALA A 90 -5.30 1.96 -20.75
C ALA A 90 -6.07 0.97 -21.65
N GLY A 91 -7.35 1.22 -21.89
CA GLY A 91 -8.23 0.26 -22.57
C GLY A 91 -8.41 -1.04 -21.77
N VAL A 92 -8.26 -0.95 -20.45
CA VAL A 92 -8.41 -2.09 -19.53
C VAL A 92 -9.87 -2.16 -19.10
N THR A 93 -10.42 -3.37 -19.06
CA THR A 93 -11.74 -3.59 -18.45
C THR A 93 -11.54 -3.91 -16.99
N LEU A 94 -12.06 -3.06 -16.10
CA LEU A 94 -12.18 -3.41 -14.69
C LEU A 94 -13.36 -4.37 -14.51
N THR A 95 -13.10 -5.61 -14.13
CA THR A 95 -14.11 -6.55 -13.64
C THR A 95 -14.21 -6.40 -12.12
N GLU A 96 -15.25 -5.71 -11.64
CA GLU A 96 -15.59 -5.65 -10.22
C GLU A 96 -16.51 -6.83 -9.85
N PRO A 97 -16.08 -7.78 -9.01
CA PRO A 97 -16.94 -8.88 -8.59
C PRO A 97 -18.00 -8.38 -7.57
N LYS A 98 -19.24 -8.87 -7.70
CA LYS A 98 -20.41 -8.40 -6.93
C LYS A 98 -20.52 -8.90 -5.47
N ALA A 99 -19.55 -9.65 -4.91
CA ALA A 99 -19.69 -10.25 -3.58
C ALA A 99 -18.35 -10.41 -2.84
N GLY A 100 -18.39 -10.41 -1.50
CA GLY A 100 -17.20 -10.23 -0.67
C GLY A 100 -16.55 -11.50 -0.18
N THR A 101 -15.32 -11.34 0.27
CA THR A 101 -14.38 -12.41 0.65
C THR A 101 -13.69 -12.19 2.01
N ILE A 102 -13.01 -13.22 2.50
CA ILE A 102 -12.54 -13.38 3.88
C ILE A 102 -11.04 -13.21 4.01
N ALA A 103 -10.60 -12.85 5.21
CA ALA A 103 -9.22 -12.73 5.65
C ALA A 103 -8.32 -13.99 5.50
N ILE A 104 -8.85 -15.19 5.21
CA ILE A 104 -8.03 -16.40 4.97
C ILE A 104 -7.44 -16.45 3.54
N LEU A 105 -7.90 -15.57 2.65
CA LEU A 105 -7.50 -15.54 1.23
C LEU A 105 -6.43 -14.49 0.89
N ALA A 106 -5.81 -13.86 1.89
CA ALA A 106 -4.85 -12.77 1.66
C ALA A 106 -3.39 -13.18 1.38
N ALA A 107 -3.08 -14.47 1.38
CA ALA A 107 -1.75 -14.95 1.05
C ALA A 107 -1.25 -14.54 -0.36
N PRO A 108 -2.08 -14.45 -1.43
CA PRO A 108 -1.57 -14.15 -2.78
C PRO A 108 -1.28 -12.67 -3.04
N MET A 109 -1.85 -11.73 -2.26
CA MET A 109 -1.65 -10.29 -2.49
C MET A 109 -0.30 -9.78 -1.95
N ALA A 110 0.29 -10.49 -1.00
CA ALA A 110 1.59 -10.21 -0.38
C ALA A 110 2.79 -10.31 -1.37
N MET A 111 2.58 -10.96 -2.52
CA MET A 111 3.63 -11.24 -3.50
C MET A 111 3.97 -10.06 -4.42
N ALA A 112 3.25 -8.93 -4.33
CA ALA A 112 3.61 -7.70 -5.03
C ALA A 112 4.92 -7.06 -4.55
N LYS A 113 5.51 -7.59 -3.48
CA LYS A 113 6.77 -7.11 -2.93
C LYS A 113 8.01 -7.93 -3.32
N ALA A 114 7.84 -9.03 -4.06
CA ALA A 114 8.92 -9.72 -4.75
C ALA A 114 8.37 -10.69 -5.81
N VAL A 115 8.35 -10.28 -7.08
CA VAL A 115 8.35 -11.14 -8.29
C VAL A 115 7.20 -12.19 -8.38
N ILE A 116 6.17 -11.83 -9.17
CA ILE A 116 5.20 -12.66 -9.95
C ILE A 116 5.04 -14.14 -9.56
N VAL A 117 3.79 -14.59 -9.30
CA VAL A 117 3.38 -15.97 -9.57
C VAL A 117 2.07 -15.99 -10.37
N ASP A 118 2.07 -16.85 -11.39
CA ASP A 118 1.04 -17.16 -12.38
C ASP A 118 -0.30 -17.67 -11.82
N GLU A 119 -1.32 -17.43 -12.66
CA GLU A 119 -2.68 -17.98 -12.83
C GLU A 119 -3.32 -18.98 -11.82
N TYR A 120 -4.48 -18.54 -11.31
CA TYR A 120 -5.77 -19.22 -11.06
C TYR A 120 -5.90 -20.60 -10.35
N SER A 121 -6.91 -20.62 -9.46
CA SER A 121 -7.65 -21.76 -8.84
C SER A 121 -7.11 -22.16 -7.46
N ILE A 122 -7.87 -22.23 -6.35
CA ILE A 122 -9.21 -22.80 -6.14
C ILE A 122 -9.90 -22.14 -4.91
N LEU A 123 -11.21 -21.92 -5.08
CA LEU A 123 -12.27 -21.39 -4.20
C LEU A 123 -12.55 -22.15 -2.87
N ARG A 124 -12.79 -21.43 -1.75
CA ARG A 124 -14.08 -21.34 -0.97
C ARG A 124 -13.95 -21.18 0.57
N VAL A 125 -14.86 -20.34 1.13
CA VAL A 125 -15.65 -20.44 2.40
C VAL A 125 -15.56 -19.23 3.38
N TYR A 126 -16.64 -18.42 3.35
CA TYR A 126 -17.36 -17.54 4.31
C TYR A 126 -16.81 -16.25 4.97
N ASP A 127 -17.08 -15.10 4.35
CA ASP A 127 -17.15 -13.73 4.93
C ASP A 127 -17.39 -12.73 3.79
N ASP A 128 -18.19 -11.70 4.05
CA ASP A 128 -18.92 -10.92 3.05
C ASP A 128 -18.17 -9.66 2.56
N PHE A 129 -16.84 -9.57 2.74
CA PHE A 129 -16.14 -8.26 2.74
C PHE A 129 -14.89 -7.99 1.89
N ALA A 130 -14.25 -8.97 1.24
CA ALA A 130 -13.30 -8.76 0.13
C ALA A 130 -14.04 -8.62 -1.22
N LYS A 131 -15.01 -7.70 -1.26
CA LYS A 131 -15.80 -7.35 -2.47
C LYS A 131 -14.95 -6.71 -3.59
N PHE A 132 -13.62 -6.66 -3.45
CA PHE A 132 -12.73 -5.85 -4.29
C PHE A 132 -11.34 -6.47 -4.47
N GLU A 133 -11.24 -7.74 -4.85
CA GLU A 133 -10.10 -8.15 -5.67
C GLU A 133 -10.50 -7.88 -7.12
N PRO A 134 -9.95 -6.85 -7.79
CA PRO A 134 -10.16 -6.71 -9.21
C PRO A 134 -9.51 -7.91 -9.86
N GLU A 135 -10.26 -8.58 -10.72
CA GLU A 135 -9.72 -9.58 -11.65
C GLU A 135 -8.96 -8.87 -12.79
N ILE A 136 -8.19 -7.83 -12.44
CA ILE A 136 -7.26 -7.14 -13.32
C ILE A 136 -6.04 -8.05 -13.43
N LYS A 137 -5.77 -8.53 -14.64
CA LYS A 137 -4.55 -9.30 -14.94
C LYS A 137 -3.32 -8.49 -14.51
N PHE A 138 -2.27 -9.16 -14.05
CA PHE A 138 -1.03 -8.48 -13.62
C PHE A 138 -0.50 -7.50 -14.68
N ASP A 139 -0.55 -7.87 -15.96
CA ASP A 139 -0.16 -7.01 -17.08
C ASP A 139 -0.99 -5.73 -17.18
N ASP A 140 -2.26 -5.78 -16.81
CA ASP A 140 -3.14 -4.62 -16.82
C ASP A 140 -2.83 -3.68 -15.65
N TRP A 141 -2.42 -4.20 -14.49
CA TRP A 141 -1.88 -3.38 -13.40
C TRP A 141 -0.61 -2.63 -13.81
N VAL A 142 0.30 -3.28 -14.54
CA VAL A 142 1.51 -2.62 -15.04
C VAL A 142 1.17 -1.52 -16.06
N LYS A 143 0.17 -1.74 -16.92
CA LYS A 143 -0.32 -0.70 -17.85
C LYS A 143 -0.93 0.48 -17.09
N LEU A 144 -1.78 0.21 -16.09
CA LEU A 144 -2.40 1.23 -15.26
C LEU A 144 -1.34 2.05 -14.51
N ALA A 145 -0.36 1.37 -13.91
CA ALA A 145 0.72 2.02 -13.17
C ALA A 145 1.55 2.98 -14.03
N LYS A 146 1.85 2.60 -15.28
CA LYS A 146 2.54 3.46 -16.25
C LYS A 146 1.76 4.72 -16.63
N ILE A 147 0.43 4.71 -16.49
CA ILE A 147 -0.42 5.85 -16.79
C ILE A 147 -0.63 6.70 -15.54
N TYR A 148 -0.93 6.05 -14.41
CA TYR A 148 -1.31 6.68 -13.15
C TYR A 148 -0.11 7.30 -12.44
N ALA A 149 0.96 6.53 -12.25
CA ALA A 149 2.18 6.93 -11.53
C ALA A 149 3.36 7.11 -12.52
N SER A 150 3.14 7.92 -13.56
CA SER A 150 4.07 8.04 -14.69
C SER A 150 5.31 8.91 -14.44
N ASP A 151 5.31 9.78 -13.43
CA ASP A 151 6.44 10.68 -13.13
C ASP A 151 7.29 10.13 -11.97
N LEU A 152 8.07 9.10 -12.28
CA LEU A 152 9.07 8.57 -11.38
C LEU A 152 10.45 8.97 -11.84
N LYS A 153 11.10 9.78 -11.00
CA LYS A 153 12.54 10.03 -11.09
C LYS A 153 13.16 9.69 -9.76
N ILE A 154 13.92 8.60 -9.74
CA ILE A 154 14.78 8.29 -8.60
C ILE A 154 15.73 9.46 -8.39
N ASP A 155 15.74 9.99 -7.17
CA ASP A 155 16.61 11.09 -6.81
C ASP A 155 18.07 10.61 -6.66
N GLN A 156 19.02 11.53 -6.79
CA GLN A 156 20.45 11.18 -6.75
C GLN A 156 20.90 10.59 -5.40
N SER A 157 20.23 10.91 -4.29
CA SER A 157 20.56 10.35 -2.98
C SER A 157 20.16 8.88 -2.90
N THR A 158 18.99 8.50 -3.44
CA THR A 158 18.59 7.10 -3.58
C THR A 158 19.56 6.33 -4.47
N VAL A 159 19.98 6.90 -5.60
CA VAL A 159 21.01 6.28 -6.48
C VAL A 159 22.30 6.02 -5.70
N LYS A 160 22.81 7.02 -4.97
CA LYS A 160 24.03 6.88 -4.15
C LYS A 160 23.86 5.83 -3.06
N PHE A 161 22.70 5.79 -2.41
CA PHE A 161 22.40 4.84 -1.35
C PHE A 161 22.37 3.40 -1.87
N VAL A 162 21.62 3.14 -2.95
CA VAL A 162 21.53 1.80 -3.56
C VAL A 162 22.89 1.32 -4.05
N ARG A 163 23.69 2.20 -4.67
CA ARG A 163 25.06 1.88 -5.08
C ARG A 163 25.95 1.54 -3.88
N ARG A 164 25.86 2.31 -2.80
CA ARG A 164 26.61 2.04 -1.56
C ARG A 164 26.24 0.67 -0.98
N GLN A 165 24.95 0.32 -0.93
CA GLN A 165 24.50 -0.99 -0.45
C GLN A 165 24.99 -2.15 -1.32
N ASN A 166 25.11 -1.92 -2.62
CA ASN A 166 25.55 -2.92 -3.59
C ASN A 166 27.05 -2.80 -3.94
N ALA A 167 27.85 -2.05 -3.17
CA ALA A 167 29.25 -1.81 -3.52
C ALA A 167 30.09 -3.09 -3.55
N LYS A 168 29.68 -4.13 -2.83
CA LYS A 168 30.39 -5.42 -2.74
C LYS A 168 29.86 -6.50 -3.69
N THR A 169 28.77 -6.24 -4.42
CA THR A 169 28.15 -7.25 -5.28
C THR A 169 28.78 -7.30 -6.68
N GLY A 170 29.53 -6.26 -7.08
CA GLY A 170 30.21 -6.21 -8.38
C GLY A 170 29.29 -5.92 -9.56
N LEU A 171 28.07 -5.39 -9.31
CA LEU A 171 27.11 -5.05 -10.37
C LEU A 171 27.70 -4.03 -11.35
N SER A 172 27.47 -4.29 -12.63
CA SER A 172 27.78 -3.39 -13.75
C SER A 172 26.78 -2.22 -13.83
N GLU A 173 27.14 -1.18 -14.58
CA GLU A 173 26.26 -0.04 -14.85
C GLU A 173 24.95 -0.44 -15.55
N ALA A 174 24.98 -1.44 -16.43
CA ALA A 174 23.78 -1.95 -17.10
C ALA A 174 22.84 -2.68 -16.13
N GLU A 175 23.41 -3.42 -15.17
CA GLU A 175 22.64 -4.08 -14.12
C GLU A 175 22.05 -3.06 -13.13
N PHE A 176 22.80 -2.01 -12.78
CA PHE A 176 22.26 -0.89 -12.01
C PHE A 176 21.11 -0.18 -12.73
N ALA A 177 21.25 0.11 -14.03
CA ALA A 177 20.17 0.71 -14.82
C ALA A 177 18.91 -0.17 -14.81
N THR A 178 19.08 -1.49 -14.94
CA THR A 178 17.98 -2.46 -14.86
C THR A 178 17.34 -2.48 -13.47
N LEU A 179 18.16 -2.44 -12.41
CA LEU A 179 17.70 -2.38 -11.03
C LEU A 179 16.86 -1.12 -10.76
N PHE A 180 17.37 0.05 -11.16
CA PHE A 180 16.65 1.32 -10.98
C PHE A 180 15.33 1.33 -11.75
N LYS A 181 15.33 0.84 -12.99
CA LYS A 181 14.09 0.69 -13.75
C LYS A 181 13.07 -0.20 -13.03
N LYS A 182 13.52 -1.32 -12.46
CA LYS A 182 12.63 -2.20 -11.67
C LYS A 182 12.09 -1.51 -10.42
N ILE A 183 12.93 -0.75 -9.71
CA ILE A 183 12.49 0.04 -8.55
C ILE A 183 11.38 1.00 -8.96
N ASP A 184 11.54 1.74 -10.05
CA ASP A 184 10.50 2.64 -10.56
C ASP A 184 9.22 1.88 -10.91
N ASP A 185 9.32 0.79 -11.66
CA ASP A 185 8.16 -0.02 -12.05
C ASP A 185 7.41 -0.55 -10.80
N PHE A 186 8.14 -0.96 -9.74
CA PHE A 186 7.54 -1.42 -8.48
C PHE A 186 6.88 -0.28 -7.69
N VAL A 187 7.53 0.88 -7.58
CA VAL A 187 6.96 2.04 -6.88
C VAL A 187 5.69 2.52 -7.59
N ALA A 188 5.68 2.55 -8.92
CA ALA A 188 4.48 2.91 -9.69
C ALA A 188 3.34 1.93 -9.44
N LEU A 189 3.65 0.64 -9.46
CA LEU A 189 2.69 -0.42 -9.22
C LEU A 189 2.09 -0.33 -7.81
N ASP A 190 2.95 -0.20 -6.79
CA ASP A 190 2.50 -0.08 -5.39
C ASP A 190 1.66 1.18 -5.19
N THR A 191 2.10 2.34 -5.69
CA THR A 191 1.32 3.60 -5.63
C THR A 191 -0.09 3.39 -6.17
N THR A 192 -0.20 2.79 -7.36
CA THR A 192 -1.48 2.59 -8.04
C THR A 192 -2.38 1.64 -7.28
N ARG A 193 -1.83 0.53 -6.75
CA ARG A 193 -2.61 -0.45 -5.97
C ARG A 193 -3.03 0.12 -4.61
N ASN A 194 -2.13 0.83 -3.95
CA ASN A 194 -2.40 1.47 -2.66
C ASN A 194 -3.55 2.47 -2.80
N ASP A 195 -3.52 3.33 -3.81
CA ASP A 195 -4.62 4.28 -4.04
C ASP A 195 -5.93 3.58 -4.41
N TYR A 196 -5.90 2.66 -5.37
CA TYR A 196 -7.13 2.07 -5.89
C TYR A 196 -7.83 1.18 -4.86
N LEU A 197 -7.06 0.46 -4.05
CA LEU A 197 -7.59 -0.59 -3.18
C LEU A 197 -7.61 -0.18 -1.71
N PHE A 198 -6.50 0.34 -1.19
CA PHE A 198 -6.29 0.47 0.25
C PHE A 198 -6.66 1.85 0.76
N HIS A 199 -6.19 2.90 0.11
CA HIS A 199 -6.41 4.28 0.55
C HIS A 199 -7.88 4.67 0.40
N THR A 200 -8.53 4.28 -0.70
CA THR A 200 -9.98 4.42 -0.89
C THR A 200 -10.77 3.71 0.21
N LYS A 201 -10.34 2.52 0.64
CA LYS A 201 -10.99 1.77 1.72
C LYS A 201 -10.80 2.45 3.08
N ILE A 202 -9.61 2.96 3.35
CA ILE A 202 -9.31 3.75 4.55
C ILE A 202 -10.19 5.00 4.61
N TYR A 203 -10.34 5.73 3.49
CA TYR A 203 -11.22 6.90 3.42
C TYR A 203 -12.68 6.55 3.72
N GLN A 204 -13.18 5.42 3.22
CA GLN A 204 -14.53 4.94 3.57
C GLN A 204 -14.64 4.73 5.09
N TRP A 205 -13.72 3.98 5.71
CA TRP A 205 -13.75 3.71 7.14
C TRP A 205 -13.66 4.97 8.01
N LEU A 206 -12.83 5.93 7.61
CA LEU A 206 -12.68 7.21 8.29
C LEU A 206 -13.94 8.09 8.16
N ASN A 207 -14.79 7.87 7.17
CA ASN A 207 -15.99 8.65 6.90
C ASN A 207 -17.31 7.94 7.32
N GLU A 208 -17.29 6.62 7.51
CA GLU A 208 -18.44 5.83 7.98
C GLU A 208 -18.73 6.05 9.48
N GLY A 209 -17.71 6.39 10.29
CA GLY A 209 -17.85 6.58 11.73
C GLY A 209 -18.46 7.93 12.12
N ARG A 210 -19.49 7.92 12.98
CA ARG A 210 -19.94 9.12 13.72
C ARG A 210 -18.97 9.37 14.89
N GLY A 211 -17.77 9.83 14.59
CA GLY A 211 -16.71 10.07 15.59
C GLY A 211 -15.35 9.75 14.99
N ASN A 212 -14.33 10.53 15.33
CA ASN A 212 -12.96 10.21 14.95
C ASN A 212 -12.65 8.80 15.47
N LYS A 213 -12.31 7.86 14.57
CA LYS A 213 -11.83 6.55 15.00
C LYS A 213 -10.58 6.78 15.83
N ASP A 214 -10.54 6.14 16.99
CA ASP A 214 -9.34 5.99 17.78
C ASP A 214 -8.21 5.45 16.88
N LEU A 215 -7.01 6.03 16.98
CA LEU A 215 -5.91 5.71 16.08
C LEU A 215 -5.55 4.22 16.20
N GLU A 216 -5.54 3.70 17.42
CA GLU A 216 -5.20 2.34 17.74
C GLU A 216 -6.23 1.36 17.17
N GLU A 217 -7.53 1.67 17.27
CA GLU A 217 -8.59 0.88 16.62
C GLU A 217 -8.46 0.87 15.09
N LEU A 218 -8.22 2.04 14.48
CA LEU A 218 -7.99 2.13 13.04
C LEU A 218 -6.75 1.35 12.62
N ASN A 219 -5.67 1.46 13.39
CA ASN A 219 -4.43 0.74 13.14
C ASN A 219 -4.62 -0.77 13.23
N ALA A 220 -5.28 -1.26 14.29
CA ALA A 220 -5.62 -2.67 14.41
C ALA A 220 -6.46 -3.14 13.21
N GLN A 221 -7.46 -2.35 12.80
CA GLN A 221 -8.30 -2.67 11.64
C GLN A 221 -7.51 -2.69 10.32
N VAL A 222 -6.61 -1.75 10.08
CA VAL A 222 -5.76 -1.71 8.89
C VAL A 222 -4.86 -2.95 8.84
N TYR A 223 -4.18 -3.26 9.93
CA TYR A 223 -3.27 -4.41 10.00
C TYR A 223 -4.00 -5.74 9.85
N ASP A 224 -5.19 -5.87 10.42
CA ASP A 224 -6.04 -7.06 10.32
C ASP A 224 -6.67 -7.21 8.92
N GLN A 225 -7.29 -6.15 8.40
CA GLN A 225 -8.17 -6.25 7.24
C GLN A 225 -7.52 -5.86 5.91
N ILE A 226 -6.57 -4.91 5.90
CA ILE A 226 -5.88 -4.46 4.69
C ILE A 226 -4.56 -5.21 4.52
N PHE A 227 -3.69 -5.12 5.53
CA PHE A 227 -2.34 -5.69 5.46
C PHE A 227 -2.28 -7.17 5.80
N LYS A 228 -3.34 -7.70 6.41
CA LYS A 228 -3.52 -9.13 6.67
C LYS A 228 -2.39 -9.70 7.53
N THR A 229 -1.92 -8.86 8.44
CA THR A 229 -0.88 -9.10 9.44
C THR A 229 -1.38 -8.59 10.80
N PRO A 230 -2.43 -9.22 11.38
CA PRO A 230 -3.01 -8.77 12.64
C PRO A 230 -2.03 -8.95 13.81
N ASN A 231 -2.23 -8.23 14.91
CA ASN A 231 -1.38 -8.31 16.10
C ASN A 231 -1.34 -9.69 16.79
N TYR A 232 -2.32 -10.55 16.51
CA TYR A 232 -2.39 -11.93 16.98
C TYR A 232 -1.78 -12.94 15.99
N ASP A 233 -1.18 -12.47 14.89
CA ASP A 233 -0.46 -13.33 13.96
C ASP A 233 0.78 -13.93 14.66
N LYS A 234 0.73 -15.24 14.86
CA LYS A 234 1.77 -16.03 15.54
C LYS A 234 3.10 -16.05 14.78
N TRP A 235 3.11 -15.61 13.53
CA TRP A 235 4.29 -15.54 12.69
C TRP A 235 4.95 -14.16 12.70
N LEU A 236 4.35 -13.15 13.35
CA LEU A 236 4.97 -11.84 13.56
C LEU A 236 6.24 -11.98 14.41
N GLY A 237 7.33 -11.35 13.95
CA GLY A 237 8.63 -11.42 14.62
C GLY A 237 9.42 -12.69 14.36
N LEU A 238 8.94 -13.63 13.54
CA LEU A 238 9.75 -14.78 13.14
C LEU A 238 10.93 -14.32 12.29
N TYR A 239 12.11 -14.42 12.90
CA TYR A 239 13.38 -14.17 12.26
C TYR A 239 13.80 -15.39 11.43
N SER A 240 14.13 -15.13 10.17
CA SER A 240 14.74 -16.13 9.30
C SER A 240 16.10 -15.57 8.84
N PRO A 241 17.23 -16.25 9.13
CA PRO A 241 18.57 -15.71 8.88
C PRO A 241 18.90 -15.54 7.38
N ASP A 242 18.09 -16.13 6.51
CA ASP A 242 18.14 -16.06 5.05
C ASP A 242 17.28 -14.94 4.46
N VAL A 243 16.59 -14.14 5.27
CA VAL A 243 15.76 -13.01 4.83
C VAL A 243 16.52 -11.69 4.97
N TYR A 244 16.66 -10.97 3.86
CA TYR A 244 17.22 -9.62 3.83
C TYR A 244 16.15 -8.58 4.19
N THR A 245 16.35 -7.84 5.28
CA THR A 245 15.37 -6.87 5.81
C THR A 245 15.71 -5.40 5.51
N ALA A 246 16.84 -5.15 4.85
CA ALA A 246 17.41 -3.81 4.63
C ALA A 246 17.67 -2.99 5.92
N LEU A 247 17.71 -3.65 7.09
CA LEU A 247 18.11 -3.09 8.37
C LEU A 247 19.49 -3.62 8.77
N ASP A 248 20.32 -2.80 9.42
CA ASP A 248 21.58 -3.24 10.00
C ASP A 248 21.32 -4.38 11.01
N GLY A 249 22.10 -5.47 10.91
CA GLY A 249 21.90 -6.66 11.76
C GLY A 249 20.55 -7.35 11.60
N ASN A 250 19.87 -7.13 10.47
CA ASN A 250 18.48 -7.53 10.24
C ASN A 250 17.45 -6.95 11.24
N GLY A 251 17.78 -5.83 11.88
CA GLY A 251 16.94 -5.22 12.92
C GLY A 251 17.04 -5.93 14.28
N ILE A 252 17.99 -6.87 14.45
CA ILE A 252 18.27 -7.50 15.74
C ILE A 252 19.33 -6.69 16.49
N ILE A 253 18.93 -6.10 17.61
CA ILE A 253 19.86 -5.57 18.61
C ILE A 253 20.15 -6.71 19.59
N LYS A 254 21.43 -7.10 19.71
CA LYS A 254 21.88 -8.05 20.74
C LYS A 254 21.94 -7.39 22.11
#